data_AF-A0A800FAS9-F1
#
_entry.id   AF-A0A800FAS9-F1
#
_cell.length_a   1.000
_cell.length_b   1.000
_cell.length_c   1.000
_cell.angle_alpha   90.00
_cell.angle_beta   90.00
_cell.angle_gamma   90.00
#
_symmetry.space_group_name_H-M   'P 1'
#
loop_
_entity.id
_entity.type
_entity.pdbx_description
1 polymer ?
#
loop_
_entity_poly.entity_id
_entity_poly.type
_entity_poly.pdbx_seq_one_letter_code
_entity_poly.pdbx_strand_id
1 'polypeptide(L)'
;MDPETMELTSFDLPDERSRPRRLVIDSDDKVWYVDYSLGRLGRLDPVSGEIQEWDNPSGERSRPYAMAIDASDRIWFVETGVQPNKFVGFDPASEEFFSVSEIGSGGGSVRHMFYEEDTNSIWFGADSNTIGQAKLPPLKVRTATDG
;
A
#
# COMPACT_ATOMS: atom_id res chain seq x y z
N MET A 1 21.86 -0.72 -3.97
CA MET A 1 23.11 -0.25 -3.38
C MET A 1 24.11 -0.19 -4.49
N ASP A 2 24.57 1.00 -4.84
CA ASP A 2 25.71 1.13 -5.75
C ASP A 2 26.86 0.30 -5.14
N PRO A 3 27.31 -0.77 -5.82
CA PRO A 3 28.30 -1.69 -5.27
C PRO A 3 29.68 -1.05 -5.13
N GLU A 4 29.89 0.12 -5.74
CA GLU A 4 31.13 0.89 -5.65
C GLU A 4 31.08 1.91 -4.49
N THR A 5 29.96 2.59 -4.30
CA THR A 5 29.85 3.65 -3.27
C THR A 5 29.24 3.17 -1.95
N MET A 6 28.51 2.06 -1.95
CA MET A 6 27.73 1.57 -0.80
C MET A 6 26.77 2.64 -0.23
N GLU A 7 26.39 3.65 -1.03
CA GLU A 7 25.65 4.80 -0.54
C GLU A 7 24.20 4.42 -0.19
N LEU A 8 23.75 4.92 0.97
CA LEU A 8 22.40 4.77 1.48
C LEU A 8 21.77 6.16 1.62
N THR A 9 20.72 6.41 0.86
CA THR A 9 19.90 7.61 1.01
C THR A 9 18.74 7.32 1.96
N SER A 10 18.47 8.23 2.88
CA SER A 10 17.32 8.19 3.77
C SER A 10 16.48 9.44 3.59
N PHE A 11 15.17 9.27 3.69
CA PHE A 11 14.20 10.36 3.63
C PHE A 11 13.48 10.39 4.98
N ASP A 12 13.59 11.51 5.69
CA ASP A 12 12.88 11.69 6.94
C ASP A 12 11.40 11.93 6.65
N LEU A 13 10.54 11.21 7.37
CA LEU A 13 9.11 11.43 7.29
C LEU A 13 8.70 12.66 8.10
N PRO A 14 7.60 13.36 7.76
CA PRO A 14 7.21 14.61 8.42
C PRO A 14 6.95 14.50 9.93
N ASP A 15 6.53 13.32 10.42
CA ASP A 15 6.25 13.06 11.83
C ASP A 15 7.21 11.99 12.40
N GLU A 16 7.96 12.34 13.45
CA GLU A 16 8.95 11.46 14.07
C GLU A 16 8.34 10.18 14.69
N ARG A 17 7.03 10.16 14.92
CA ARG A 17 6.29 8.99 15.44
C ARG A 17 6.02 7.96 14.34
N SER A 18 6.20 8.32 13.08
CA SER A 18 5.95 7.45 11.94
C SER A 18 6.76 6.17 11.98
N ARG A 19 6.12 5.04 11.65
CA ARG A 19 6.77 3.72 11.56
C ARG A 19 6.35 3.06 10.25
N PRO A 20 6.94 3.47 9.11
CA PRO A 20 6.62 2.86 7.81
C PRO A 20 6.94 1.37 7.82
N ARG A 21 6.14 0.54 7.13
CA ARG A 21 6.31 -0.93 7.12
C ARG A 21 6.63 -1.51 5.76
N ARG A 22 5.62 -1.57 4.88
CA ARG A 22 5.78 -2.04 3.51
C ARG A 22 5.66 -0.86 2.58
N LEU A 23 6.22 -1.07 1.39
CA LEU A 23 6.21 -0.11 0.32
C LEU A 23 5.98 -0.82 -1.01
N VAL A 24 5.50 -0.05 -1.97
CA VAL A 24 5.41 -0.38 -3.39
C VAL A 24 5.88 0.83 -4.19
N ILE A 25 6.17 0.62 -5.46
CA ILE A 25 6.59 1.68 -6.39
C ILE A 25 5.60 1.68 -7.54
N ASP A 26 5.09 2.85 -7.91
CA ASP A 26 4.20 3.02 -9.06
C ASP A 26 4.97 3.22 -10.37
N SER A 27 4.25 3.29 -11.49
CA SER A 27 4.88 3.49 -12.80
C SER A 27 5.53 4.86 -13.00
N ASP A 28 5.29 5.82 -12.10
CA ASP A 28 5.87 7.17 -12.12
C ASP A 28 7.04 7.29 -11.13
N ASP A 29 7.60 6.15 -10.71
CA ASP A 29 8.71 6.00 -9.76
C ASP A 29 8.44 6.64 -8.37
N LYS A 30 7.17 6.84 -8.00
CA LYS A 30 6.81 7.29 -6.65
C LYS A 30 6.78 6.09 -5.71
N VAL A 31 7.33 6.30 -4.52
CA VAL A 31 7.39 5.28 -3.47
C VAL A 31 6.18 5.46 -2.57
N TRP A 32 5.29 4.47 -2.56
CA TRP A 32 4.14 4.43 -1.68
C TRP A 32 4.45 3.59 -0.45
N TYR A 33 4.04 4.04 0.72
CA TYR A 33 4.24 3.33 1.98
C TYR A 33 3.02 3.44 2.89
N VAL A 34 2.94 2.55 3.86
CA VAL A 34 1.95 2.67 4.95
C VAL A 34 2.65 2.90 6.28
N ASP A 35 2.15 3.89 7.03
CA ASP A 35 2.60 4.18 8.39
C ASP A 35 1.80 3.38 9.40
N TYR A 36 2.47 2.42 10.05
CA TYR A 36 1.85 1.56 11.04
C TYR A 36 1.44 2.28 12.32
N SER A 37 2.19 3.30 12.74
CA SER A 37 1.95 3.99 14.01
C SER A 37 0.84 5.03 13.90
N LEU A 38 0.86 5.82 12.83
CA LEU A 38 -0.09 6.92 12.63
C LEU A 38 -1.29 6.52 11.78
N GLY A 39 -1.28 5.34 11.16
CA GLY A 39 -2.41 4.86 10.37
C GLY A 39 -2.63 5.71 9.13
N ARG A 40 -1.57 5.91 8.34
CA ARG A 40 -1.59 6.70 7.11
C ARG A 40 -1.09 5.90 5.92
N LEU A 41 -1.55 6.31 4.74
CA LEU A 41 -0.92 6.02 3.46
C LEU A 41 -0.04 7.21 3.12
N GLY A 42 1.18 6.99 2.69
CA GLY A 42 2.09 8.04 2.26
C GLY A 42 2.67 7.78 0.88
N ARG A 43 2.99 8.86 0.18
CA ARG A 43 3.70 8.90 -1.10
C ARG A 43 4.95 9.74 -0.95
N LEU A 44 6.09 9.19 -1.34
CA LEU A 44 7.38 9.86 -1.43
C LEU A 44 7.77 10.03 -2.90
N ASP A 45 8.11 11.25 -3.29
CA ASP A 45 8.88 11.51 -4.51
C ASP A 45 10.38 11.38 -4.19
N PRO A 46 11.09 10.36 -4.69
CA PRO A 46 12.50 10.17 -4.37
C PRO A 46 13.43 11.22 -5.00
N VAL A 47 12.96 12.00 -5.99
CA VAL A 47 13.76 13.03 -6.66
C VAL A 47 13.72 14.33 -5.87
N SER A 48 12.53 14.78 -5.45
CA SER A 48 12.36 16.03 -4.71
C SER A 48 12.44 15.84 -3.18
N GLY A 49 12.21 14.61 -2.69
CA GLY A 49 12.02 14.32 -1.27
C GLY A 49 10.64 14.73 -0.75
N GLU A 50 9.72 15.17 -1.62
CA GLU A 50 8.38 15.59 -1.21
C GLU A 50 7.56 14.39 -0.72
N ILE A 51 6.84 14.60 0.38
CA ILE A 51 5.99 13.59 1.01
C ILE A 51 4.57 14.13 1.12
N GLN A 52 3.61 13.33 0.68
CA GLN A 52 2.18 13.56 0.88
C GLN A 52 1.58 12.35 1.62
N GLU A 53 0.66 12.60 2.55
CA GLU A 53 0.03 11.56 3.36
C GLU A 53 -1.50 11.72 3.41
N TRP A 54 -2.18 10.60 3.55
CA TRP A 54 -3.64 10.49 3.72
C TRP A 54 -3.95 9.64 4.95
N ASP A 55 -4.90 10.09 5.77
CA ASP A 55 -5.37 9.29 6.91
C ASP A 55 -6.13 8.06 6.41
N ASN A 56 -5.77 6.89 6.92
CA ASN A 56 -6.43 5.64 6.52
C ASN A 56 -7.89 5.60 7.01
N PRO A 57 -8.76 4.81 6.36
CA PRO A 57 -10.17 4.68 6.74
C PRO A 57 -10.42 4.32 8.21
N SER A 58 -9.56 3.49 8.82
CA SER A 58 -9.67 3.16 10.25
C SER A 58 -8.87 4.09 11.19
N GLY A 59 -8.23 5.14 10.66
CA GLY A 59 -7.42 6.12 11.41
C GLY A 59 -6.17 5.50 12.04
N GLU A 60 -5.65 6.11 13.12
CA GLU A 60 -4.42 5.67 13.81
C GLU A 60 -4.44 4.20 14.28
N ARG A 61 -5.63 3.67 14.60
CA ARG A 61 -5.79 2.26 15.00
C ARG A 61 -5.71 1.28 13.82
N SER A 62 -5.66 1.74 12.58
CA SER A 62 -5.63 0.90 11.37
C SER A 62 -4.41 -0.03 11.35
N ARG A 63 -3.26 0.41 11.87
CA ARG A 63 -1.99 -0.34 11.89
C ARG A 63 -1.75 -1.07 10.56
N PRO A 64 -1.72 -0.34 9.44
CA PRO A 64 -1.54 -0.94 8.12
C PRO A 64 -0.20 -1.65 8.04
N TYR A 65 -0.14 -2.74 7.30
CA TYR A 65 1.10 -3.53 7.23
C TYR A 65 1.45 -3.96 5.82
N ALA A 66 0.62 -4.76 5.16
CA ALA A 66 0.93 -5.27 3.83
C ALA A 66 0.48 -4.29 2.74
N MET A 67 1.20 -4.28 1.62
CA MET A 67 0.87 -3.49 0.43
C MET A 67 1.05 -4.32 -0.85
N ALA A 68 0.31 -3.96 -1.88
CA ALA A 68 0.50 -4.36 -3.27
C ALA A 68 0.02 -3.21 -4.18
N ILE A 69 0.46 -3.23 -5.42
CA ILE A 69 0.01 -2.31 -6.47
C ILE A 69 -0.50 -3.13 -7.65
N ASP A 70 -1.58 -2.70 -8.27
CA ASP A 70 -2.12 -3.37 -9.46
C ASP A 70 -1.65 -2.73 -10.76
N ALA A 71 -2.02 -3.33 -11.90
CA ALA A 71 -1.61 -2.85 -13.23
C ALA A 71 -2.20 -1.48 -13.64
N SER A 72 -3.07 -0.90 -12.81
CA SER A 72 -3.62 0.45 -12.96
C SER A 72 -3.02 1.46 -11.96
N ASP A 73 -1.90 1.10 -11.31
CA ASP A 73 -1.25 1.86 -10.24
C ASP A 73 -2.13 2.11 -9.02
N ARG A 74 -3.23 1.35 -8.85
CA ARG A 74 -4.03 1.47 -7.63
C ARG A 74 -3.28 0.80 -6.48
N ILE A 75 -3.29 1.47 -5.34
CA ILE A 75 -2.60 1.00 -4.14
C ILE A 75 -3.57 0.17 -3.32
N TRP A 76 -3.13 -1.03 -2.95
CA TRP A 76 -3.88 -1.95 -2.11
C TRP A 76 -3.11 -2.22 -0.84
N PHE A 77 -3.77 -2.16 0.31
CA PHE A 77 -3.14 -2.45 1.60
C PHE A 77 -4.12 -3.07 2.59
N VAL A 78 -3.57 -3.61 3.69
CA VAL A 78 -4.39 -4.21 4.75
C VAL A 78 -4.18 -3.47 6.07
N GLU A 79 -5.27 -2.97 6.63
CA GLU A 79 -5.36 -2.48 8.00
C GLU A 79 -5.47 -3.68 8.95
N THR A 80 -4.40 -3.96 9.71
CA THR A 80 -4.30 -5.15 10.58
C THR A 80 -4.60 -4.85 12.06
N GLY A 81 -4.84 -3.59 12.40
CA GLY A 81 -5.13 -3.16 13.77
C GLY A 81 -6.61 -3.19 14.15
N VAL A 82 -7.48 -3.44 13.18
CA VAL A 82 -8.93 -3.57 13.36
C VAL A 82 -9.39 -4.97 12.98
N GLN A 83 -10.46 -5.45 13.60
CA GLN A 83 -10.99 -6.80 13.36
C GLN A 83 -12.46 -6.78 12.94
N PRO A 84 -12.85 -7.53 11.89
CA PRO A 84 -11.94 -8.21 10.96
C PRO A 84 -11.04 -7.20 10.23
N ASN A 85 -9.84 -7.64 9.80
CA ASN A 85 -8.93 -6.81 9.02
C ASN A 85 -9.67 -6.18 7.83
N LYS A 86 -9.27 -4.95 7.47
CA LYS A 86 -9.81 -4.26 6.30
C LYS A 86 -8.80 -4.31 5.15
N PHE A 87 -9.26 -4.79 4.00
CA PHE A 87 -8.56 -4.71 2.72
C PHE A 87 -8.98 -3.41 2.03
N VAL A 88 -8.03 -2.50 1.85
CA VAL A 88 -8.27 -1.12 1.43
C VAL A 88 -7.68 -0.91 0.04
N GLY A 89 -8.44 -0.24 -0.83
CA GLY A 89 -8.02 0.22 -2.14
C GLY A 89 -8.00 1.74 -2.21
N PHE A 90 -6.91 2.30 -2.71
CA PHE A 90 -6.70 3.72 -2.94
C PHE A 90 -6.35 3.97 -4.41
N ASP A 91 -6.91 5.03 -4.97
CA ASP A 91 -6.65 5.45 -6.34
C ASP A 91 -5.80 6.72 -6.36
N PRO A 92 -4.52 6.64 -6.76
CA PRO A 92 -3.66 7.81 -6.86
C PRO A 92 -4.13 8.90 -7.82
N ALA A 93 -4.91 8.55 -8.86
CA ALA A 93 -5.36 9.52 -9.85
C ALA A 93 -6.45 10.45 -9.30
N SER A 94 -7.32 9.94 -8.43
CA SER A 94 -8.35 10.74 -7.76
C SER A 94 -7.99 11.12 -6.32
N GLU A 95 -6.91 10.56 -5.78
CA GLU A 95 -6.52 10.66 -4.37
C GLU A 95 -7.62 10.19 -3.39
N GLU A 96 -8.37 9.14 -3.76
CA GLU A 96 -9.50 8.64 -2.97
C GLU A 96 -9.35 7.17 -2.57
N PHE A 97 -9.76 6.85 -1.35
CA PHE A 97 -10.05 5.48 -0.94
C PHE A 97 -11.38 5.05 -1.55
N PHE A 98 -11.36 4.06 -2.44
CA PHE A 98 -12.55 3.61 -3.16
C PHE A 98 -13.06 2.24 -2.70
N SER A 99 -12.30 1.52 -1.87
CA SER A 99 -12.70 0.21 -1.34
C SER A 99 -12.22 0.02 0.09
N VAL A 100 -13.12 -0.46 0.96
CA VAL A 100 -12.80 -0.88 2.33
C VAL A 100 -13.60 -2.15 2.61
N SER A 101 -12.98 -3.31 2.41
CA SER A 101 -13.65 -4.62 2.49
C SER A 101 -13.13 -5.43 3.68
N GLU A 102 -14.00 -6.19 4.35
CA GLU A 102 -13.58 -7.09 5.41
C GLU A 102 -12.95 -8.36 4.86
N ILE A 103 -11.83 -8.79 5.46
CA ILE A 103 -11.29 -10.12 5.18
C ILE A 103 -12.15 -11.13 5.95
N GLY A 104 -12.92 -11.95 5.22
CA GLY A 104 -13.90 -12.87 5.83
C GLY A 104 -13.31 -13.89 6.82
N SER A 105 -12.03 -14.24 6.70
CA SER A 105 -11.33 -15.09 7.68
C SER A 105 -10.85 -14.33 8.93
N GLY A 106 -11.09 -13.02 9.01
CA GLY A 106 -10.50 -12.10 9.98
C GLY A 106 -9.12 -11.61 9.59
N GLY A 107 -8.34 -12.36 8.81
CA GLY A 107 -7.04 -11.96 8.26
C GLY A 107 -5.85 -11.98 9.24
N GLY A 108 -6.07 -11.77 10.54
CA GLY A 108 -4.99 -11.83 11.55
C GLY A 108 -3.83 -10.88 11.22
N SER A 109 -2.59 -11.37 11.15
CA SER A 109 -1.52 -10.59 10.52
C SER A 109 -1.45 -10.92 9.03
N VAL A 110 -1.66 -9.91 8.18
CA VAL A 110 -1.31 -9.96 6.75
C VAL A 110 -0.06 -9.10 6.56
N ARG A 111 1.04 -9.69 6.07
CA ARG A 111 2.37 -9.05 6.04
C ARG A 111 2.97 -8.87 4.66
N HIS A 112 2.44 -9.60 3.68
CA HIS A 112 2.86 -9.58 2.29
C HIS A 112 1.65 -9.90 1.42
N MET A 113 1.60 -9.26 0.25
CA MET A 113 0.58 -9.46 -0.77
C MET A 113 1.28 -9.57 -2.12
N PHE A 114 0.73 -10.39 -3.00
CA PHE A 114 1.26 -10.59 -4.34
C PHE A 114 0.15 -10.31 -5.35
N TYR A 115 0.37 -9.35 -6.24
CA TYR A 115 -0.53 -9.08 -7.35
C TYR A 115 -0.20 -10.01 -8.52
N GLU A 116 -1.23 -10.73 -8.99
CA GLU A 116 -1.18 -11.58 -10.17
C GLU A 116 -1.98 -10.92 -11.30
N GLU A 117 -1.28 -10.47 -12.33
CA GLU A 117 -1.84 -9.66 -13.40
C GLU A 117 -2.85 -10.43 -14.27
N ASP A 118 -2.52 -11.66 -14.66
CA ASP A 118 -3.35 -12.49 -15.55
C ASP A 118 -4.78 -12.71 -15.01
N THR A 119 -4.91 -12.79 -13.69
CA THR A 119 -6.20 -13.01 -13.02
C THR A 119 -6.80 -11.73 -12.42
N ASN A 120 -6.06 -10.61 -12.50
CA ASN A 120 -6.35 -9.36 -11.82
C ASN A 120 -6.74 -9.60 -10.34
N SER A 121 -5.86 -10.29 -9.62
CA SER A 121 -6.11 -10.67 -8.23
C SER A 121 -4.90 -10.44 -7.34
N ILE A 122 -5.16 -10.28 -6.04
CA ILE A 122 -4.13 -10.21 -5.01
C ILE A 122 -4.22 -11.43 -4.13
N TRP A 123 -3.11 -12.17 -4.03
CA TRP A 123 -2.92 -13.29 -3.14
C TRP A 123 -2.20 -12.86 -1.86
N PHE A 124 -2.64 -13.38 -0.72
CA PHE A 124 -2.01 -13.05 0.57
C PHE A 124 -2.10 -14.19 1.58
N GLY A 125 -1.07 -14.30 2.42
CA GLY A 125 -1.08 -15.17 3.59
C GLY A 125 -1.64 -14.44 4.81
N ALA A 126 -2.36 -15.16 5.65
CA ALA A 126 -2.95 -14.64 6.87
C ALA A 126 -2.66 -15.59 8.05
N ASP A 127 -2.31 -15.03 9.20
CA ASP A 127 -2.10 -15.77 10.46
C ASP A 127 -3.41 -16.37 11.03
N SER A 128 -4.52 -16.29 10.28
CA SER A 128 -5.77 -17.00 10.52
C SER A 128 -5.79 -18.43 9.93
N ASN A 129 -4.63 -19.01 9.61
CA ASN A 129 -4.50 -20.30 8.91
C ASN A 129 -5.20 -20.30 7.54
N THR A 130 -5.06 -19.20 6.79
CA THR A 130 -5.69 -19.04 5.47
C THR A 130 -4.74 -18.43 4.44
N ILE A 131 -4.93 -18.83 3.18
CA ILE A 131 -4.47 -18.09 2.01
C ILE A 131 -5.69 -17.40 1.42
N GLY A 132 -5.64 -16.07 1.30
CA GLY A 132 -6.68 -15.26 0.71
C GLY A 132 -6.39 -14.91 -0.73
N GLN A 133 -7.45 -14.78 -1.52
CA GLN A 133 -7.42 -14.19 -2.86
C GLN A 133 -8.46 -13.07 -2.90
N ALA A 134 -8.03 -11.86 -3.25
CA ALA A 134 -8.92 -10.74 -3.53
C ALA A 134 -8.97 -10.53 -5.05
N LYS A 135 -10.15 -10.73 -5.65
CA LYS A 135 -10.36 -10.35 -7.05
C LYS A 135 -10.59 -8.84 -7.13
N LEU A 136 -9.82 -8.16 -7.96
CA LEU A 136 -9.87 -6.69 -8.02
C LEU A 136 -10.95 -6.20 -8.99
N PRO A 137 -11.40 -4.95 -8.85
CA PRO A 137 -12.23 -4.31 -9.86
C PRO A 137 -11.48 -4.26 -11.20
N PRO A 138 -12.21 -4.10 -12.32
CA PRO A 138 -11.61 -3.96 -13.64
C PRO A 138 -10.49 -2.92 -13.65
N LEU A 139 -9.46 -3.19 -14.44
CA LEU A 139 -8.36 -2.27 -14.66
C LEU A 139 -8.89 -0.98 -15.28
N LYS A 140 -8.33 0.14 -14.84
CA LYS A 140 -8.51 1.43 -15.53
C LYS A 140 -7.53 1.49 -16.68
N VAL A 141 -8.00 2.00 -17.83
CA VAL A 141 -7.11 2.30 -18.95
C VAL A 141 -6.16 3.41 -18.49
N ARG A 142 -4.86 3.15 -18.51
CA ARG A 142 -3.86 4.20 -18.31
C ARG A 142 -4.00 5.19 -19.46
N THR A 143 -4.45 6.41 -19.18
CA THR A 143 -4.25 7.53 -20.10
C THR A 143 -2.76 7.84 -20.04
N ALA A 144 -2.05 7.64 -21.15
CA ALA A 144 -0.66 8.03 -21.24
C ALA A 144 -0.54 9.52 -20.86
N THR A 145 0.23 9.83 -19.84
CA THR A 145 0.68 11.19 -19.58
C THR A 145 1.66 11.52 -20.70
N ASP A 146 1.34 12.54 -21.51
CA ASP A 146 2.23 13.02 -22.57
C ASP A 146 3.59 13.39 -21.95
N GLY A 147 4.66 12.82 -22.53
CA GLY A 147 6.04 12.95 -22.05
C GLY A 147 6.70 14.29 -22.31
#